data_AF-A0AAD7SYQ6-F1
#
_entry.id   AF-A0AAD7SYQ6-F1
#
_cell.length_a   1.000
_cell.length_b   1.000
_cell.length_c   1.000
_cell.angle_alpha   90.00
_cell.angle_beta   90.00
_cell.angle_gamma   90.00
#
_symmetry.space_group_name_H-M   'P 1'
#
loop_
_entity.id
_entity.type
_entity.pdbx_description
1 polymer ?
#
loop_
_entity_poly.entity_id
_entity_poly.type
_entity_poly.pdbx_seq_one_letter_code
_entity_poly.pdbx_strand_id
1 'polypeptide(L)'
;MPQDVQLIHSYNGIPFPTRVSIDRLRTLDRFDAREDDVLLVSYPKSGTHWLAEILKNLYHCRSPTHPTGQVTLTQPLEFQDPPSSLS
;
A
#
# COMPACT_ATOMS: atom_id res chain seq x y z
N MET A 1 26.39 7.14 24.46
CA MET A 1 25.66 6.00 23.87
C MET A 1 24.48 6.59 23.12
N PRO A 2 24.27 6.30 21.83
CA PRO A 2 23.04 6.71 21.15
C PRO A 2 21.88 6.06 21.90
N GLN A 3 20.81 6.83 22.09
CA GLN A 3 19.61 6.38 22.76
C GLN A 3 19.02 5.26 21.90
N ASP A 4 18.70 4.11 22.49
CA ASP A 4 18.08 2.99 21.77
C ASP A 4 16.72 3.46 21.23
N VAL A 5 16.70 3.91 19.98
CA VAL A 5 15.48 4.34 19.30
C VAL A 5 14.63 3.10 19.10
N GLN A 6 13.47 3.06 19.74
CA GLN A 6 12.52 1.96 19.56
C GLN A 6 11.94 2.03 18.13
N LEU A 7 12.42 1.16 17.24
CA LEU A 7 12.08 1.14 15.81
C LEU A 7 10.78 0.38 15.49
N ILE A 8 10.14 -0.21 16.49
CA ILE A 8 8.97 -1.09 16.35
C ILE A 8 7.92 -0.68 17.37
N HIS A 9 6.67 -0.65 16.94
CA HIS A 9 5.50 -0.52 17.79
C HIS A 9 4.51 -1.67 17.49
N SER A 10 3.51 -1.87 18.35
CA SER A 10 2.51 -2.93 18.17
C SER A 10 1.14 -2.33 17.83
N TYR A 11 0.44 -2.96 16.89
CA TYR A 11 -0.95 -2.67 16.54
C TYR A 11 -1.70 -4.00 16.42
N ASN A 12 -2.81 -4.15 17.15
CA ASN A 12 -3.59 -5.40 17.22
C ASN A 12 -2.74 -6.66 17.50
N GLY A 13 -1.67 -6.52 18.29
CA GLY A 13 -0.75 -7.62 18.64
C GLY A 13 0.31 -7.92 17.57
N ILE A 14 0.34 -7.21 16.45
CA ILE A 14 1.30 -7.38 15.36
C ILE A 14 2.37 -6.27 15.43
N PRO A 15 3.67 -6.60 15.34
CA PRO A 15 4.73 -5.60 15.32
C PRO A 15 4.83 -4.90 13.96
N PHE A 16 4.85 -3.57 13.98
CA PHE A 16 5.04 -2.70 12.82
C PHE A 16 6.24 -1.78 13.00
N PRO A 17 6.98 -1.44 11.94
CA PRO A 17 8.04 -0.45 12.01
C PRO A 17 7.45 0.94 12.29
N THR A 18 8.15 1.79 13.04
CA THR A 18 7.72 3.17 13.38
C THR A 18 7.47 4.06 12.16
N ARG A 19 7.92 3.65 10.97
CA ARG A 19 7.63 4.33 9.69
C ARG A 19 6.13 4.26 9.32
N VAL A 20 5.44 3.24 9.79
CA VAL A 20 3.97 3.14 9.74
C VAL A 20 3.46 3.68 11.07
N SER A 21 2.55 4.64 11.07
CA SER A 21 1.99 5.17 12.32
C SER A 21 0.73 4.41 12.71
N ILE A 22 0.46 4.32 14.02
CA ILE A 22 -0.77 3.72 14.55
C ILE A 22 -2.01 4.44 13.99
N ASP A 23 -1.95 5.76 13.85
CA ASP A 23 -3.08 6.55 13.32
C ASP A 23 -3.36 6.24 11.85
N ARG A 24 -2.32 5.98 11.03
CA ARG A 24 -2.51 5.47 9.67
C ARG A 24 -3.19 4.10 9.69
N LEU A 25 -2.71 3.18 10.52
CA LEU A 25 -3.30 1.84 10.66
C LEU A 25 -4.78 1.88 11.07
N ARG A 26 -5.17 2.80 11.97
CA ARG A 26 -6.57 3.03 12.35
C ARG A 26 -7.42 3.61 11.21
N THR A 27 -6.80 4.38 10.33
CA THR A 27 -7.48 4.99 9.18
C THR A 27 -7.75 3.96 8.07
N LEU A 28 -6.97 2.87 8.01
CA LEU A 28 -7.18 1.77 7.06
C LEU A 28 -8.57 1.13 7.19
N ASP A 29 -9.13 1.08 8.40
CA ASP A 29 -10.49 0.57 8.63
C ASP A 29 -11.58 1.41 7.95
N ARG A 30 -11.24 2.64 7.54
CA ARG A 30 -12.12 3.58 6.82
C ARG A 30 -11.70 3.78 5.37
N PHE A 31 -10.80 2.94 4.84
CA PHE A 31 -10.39 3.00 3.46
C PHE A 31 -11.59 2.75 2.53
N ASP A 32 -11.85 3.68 1.63
CA ASP A 32 -12.96 3.63 0.67
C ASP A 32 -12.45 3.03 -0.66
N ALA A 33 -12.65 1.72 -0.81
CA ALA A 33 -12.24 0.97 -2.01
C ALA A 33 -13.32 1.01 -3.08
N ARG A 34 -12.93 1.15 -4.35
CA ARG A 34 -13.86 1.04 -5.48
C ARG A 34 -14.10 -0.43 -5.85
N GLU A 35 -15.22 -0.68 -6.53
CA GLU A 35 -15.56 -2.04 -6.98
C GLU A 35 -14.57 -2.61 -8.01
N ASP A 36 -13.87 -1.75 -8.74
CA ASP A 36 -12.87 -2.11 -9.75
C ASP A 36 -11.42 -2.09 -9.23
N ASP A 37 -11.20 -1.79 -7.94
CA ASP A 37 -9.87 -1.80 -7.34
C ASP A 37 -9.36 -3.23 -7.11
N VAL A 38 -8.06 -3.42 -7.33
CA VAL A 38 -7.36 -4.69 -7.09
C VAL A 38 -6.33 -4.52 -5.98
N LEU A 39 -6.48 -5.32 -4.91
CA LEU A 39 -5.54 -5.31 -3.79
C LEU A 39 -4.37 -6.27 -4.02
N LEU A 40 -3.16 -5.73 -4.00
CA LEU A 40 -1.92 -6.49 -4.08
C LEU A 40 -1.39 -6.83 -2.68
N VAL A 41 -1.63 -8.06 -2.21
CA VAL A 41 -1.25 -8.50 -0.85
C VAL A 41 -0.07 -9.46 -0.89
N SER A 42 0.98 -9.17 -0.11
CA SER A 42 2.13 -10.06 0.08
C SER A 42 2.86 -9.75 1.39
N TYR A 43 3.58 -10.73 1.95
CA TYR A 43 4.41 -10.52 3.13
C TYR A 43 5.71 -9.77 2.75
N PRO A 44 6.27 -8.90 3.63
CA PRO A 44 7.51 -8.19 3.34
C PRO A 44 8.62 -9.14 2.90
N LYS A 45 9.36 -8.74 1.85
CA LYS A 45 10.46 -9.51 1.22
C LYS A 45 10.04 -10.79 0.47
N SER A 46 8.75 -11.08 0.34
CA SER A 46 8.24 -12.23 -0.44
C SER A 46 8.01 -11.96 -1.93
N GLY A 47 8.45 -10.80 -2.45
CA GLY A 47 8.39 -10.50 -3.89
C GLY A 47 7.32 -9.49 -4.33
N THR A 48 6.83 -8.63 -3.44
CA THR A 48 5.88 -7.54 -3.76
C THR A 48 6.30 -6.72 -4.98
N HIS A 49 7.59 -6.38 -5.09
CA HIS A 49 8.13 -5.60 -6.20
C HIS A 49 8.02 -6.33 -7.54
N TRP A 50 8.32 -7.63 -7.57
CA TRP A 50 8.20 -8.45 -8.77
C TRP A 50 6.75 -8.59 -9.21
N LEU A 51 5.84 -8.83 -8.27
CA LEU A 51 4.42 -8.96 -8.58
C LEU A 51 3.82 -7.66 -9.12
N ALA A 52 4.22 -6.51 -8.56
CA ALA A 52 3.84 -5.19 -9.08
C ALA A 52 4.32 -4.99 -10.53
N GLU A 53 5.54 -5.42 -10.87
CA GLU A 53 6.08 -5.28 -12.23
C GLU A 53 5.36 -6.18 -13.24
N ILE A 54 5.04 -7.42 -12.87
CA ILE A 54 4.23 -8.32 -13.70
C ILE A 54 2.85 -7.71 -13.97
N LEU A 55 2.19 -7.17 -12.95
CA LEU A 55 0.89 -6.52 -13.11
C LEU A 55 0.98 -5.31 -14.04
N LYS A 56 1.99 -4.44 -13.86
CA LYS A 56 2.22 -3.34 -14.82
C LYS A 56 2.30 -3.90 -16.23
N ASN A 57 3.13 -4.90 -16.49
CA ASN A 57 3.33 -5.43 -17.84
C ASN A 57 2.05 -6.04 -18.43
N LEU A 58 1.25 -6.71 -17.60
CA LEU A 58 -0.04 -7.27 -18.01
C LEU A 58 -1.00 -6.16 -18.45
N TYR A 59 -1.12 -5.07 -17.68
CA TYR A 59 -2.00 -3.95 -18.01
C TYR A 59 -1.45 -3.03 -19.11
N HIS A 60 -0.13 -3.01 -19.34
CA HIS A 60 0.46 -2.33 -20.50
C HIS A 60 0.29 -3.13 -21.81
N CYS A 61 0.03 -4.44 -21.74
CA CYS A 61 -0.19 -5.28 -22.91
C CYS A 61 -1.58 -4.99 -23.52
N ARG A 62 -1.61 -3.98 -24.39
CA ARG A 62 -2.84 -3.40 -24.95
C ARG A 62 -3.42 -4.27 -26.06
N SER A 63 -4.74 -4.47 -26.04
CA SER A 63 -5.51 -4.74 -27.27
C SER A 63 -5.61 -3.44 -28.09
N PRO A 64 -5.37 -3.45 -29.41
CA PRO A 64 -5.49 -2.26 -30.27
C PRO A 64 -6.90 -1.66 -30.28
N THR A 65 -7.91 -2.43 -29.90
CA THR A 65 -9.32 -2.12 -30.12
C THR A 65 -10.07 -1.60 -28.90
N HIS A 66 -9.45 -1.57 -27.72
CA HIS A 66 -10.11 -1.08 -26.50
C HIS A 66 -9.12 -0.30 -25.62
N PRO A 67 -9.22 1.04 -25.54
CA PRO A 67 -8.39 1.84 -24.64
C PRO A 67 -8.93 1.73 -23.22
N THR A 68 -8.77 0.57 -22.58
CA THR A 68 -9.18 0.40 -21.19
C THR A 68 -8.09 0.91 -20.25
N GLY A 69 -8.47 1.84 -19.37
CA GLY A 69 -7.88 2.14 -18.05
C GLY A 69 -6.36 2.22 -17.93
N GLN A 70 -5.84 3.43 -17.74
CA GLN A 70 -4.49 3.62 -17.18
C GLN A 70 -4.45 3.03 -15.77
N VAL A 71 -3.68 1.96 -15.55
CA VAL A 71 -3.47 1.41 -14.20
C VAL A 71 -2.51 2.30 -13.43
N THR A 72 -2.99 2.87 -12.34
CA THR A 72 -2.17 3.61 -11.39
C THR A 72 -1.86 2.68 -10.23
N LEU A 73 -0.62 2.20 -10.13
CA LEU A 73 -0.18 1.54 -8.91
C LEU A 73 -0.04 2.56 -7.81
N THR A 74 -0.91 2.49 -6.81
CA THR A 74 -0.84 3.32 -5.62
C THR A 74 0.32 2.85 -4.72
N GLN A 75 0.80 3.75 -3.86
CA GLN A 75 1.73 3.36 -2.81
C GLN A 75 1.07 2.35 -1.87
N PRO A 76 1.84 1.50 -1.16
CA PRO A 76 1.25 0.60 -0.18
C PRO A 76 0.46 1.42 0.84
N LEU A 77 -0.73 0.95 1.18
CA LEU A 77 -1.75 1.71 1.87
C LEU A 77 -1.28 2.18 3.26
N GLU A 78 -0.39 1.42 3.89
CA GLU A 78 0.24 1.73 5.17
C GLU A 78 1.22 2.92 5.13
N PHE A 79 1.63 3.36 3.94
CA PHE A 79 2.55 4.49 3.73
C PHE A 79 1.89 5.70 3.07
N GLN A 80 0.63 5.61 2.69
CA GLN A 80 -0.07 6.71 2.04
C GLN A 80 -0.32 7.86 3.03
N ASP A 81 -0.26 9.10 2.54
CA ASP A 81 -0.65 10.26 3.33
C ASP A 81 -2.16 10.28 3.53
N PRO A 82 -2.64 10.63 4.74
CA PRO A 82 -4.07 10.76 4.98
C PRO A 82 -4.65 11.84 4.04
N PRO A 83 -5.88 11.66 3.54
CA PRO A 83 -6.51 12.66 2.68
C PRO A 83 -6.53 14.01 3.39
N SER A 84 -6.18 15.06 2.66
CA SER A 84 -5.94 16.43 3.12
C SER A 84 -7.16 17.15 3.72
N SER A 85 -8.26 16.44 4.00
CA SER A 85 -9.51 16.98 4.53
C SER A 85 -9.65 16.93 6.07
N LEU A 86 -8.57 16.60 6.80
CA LEU A 86 -8.58 16.51 8.27
C LEU A 86 -7.59 17.49 8.95
N SER A 87 -7.38 18.69 8.39
CA SER A 87 -6.71 19.81 9.10
C SER A 87 -7.68 20.88 9.53
#